data_AF-A0A9D5W230-F1
#
_entry.id   AF-A0A9D5W230-F1
#
_cell.length_a   1.000
_cell.length_b   1.000
_cell.length_c   1.000
_cell.angle_alpha   90.00
_cell.angle_beta   90.00
_cell.angle_gamma   90.00
#
_symmetry.space_group_name_H-M   'P 1'
#
loop_
_entity.id
_entity.type
_entity.pdbx_description
1 polymer ?
#
loop_
_entity_poly.entity_id
_entity_poly.type
_entity_poly.pdbx_seq_one_letter_code
_entity_poly.pdbx_strand_id
1 'polypeptide(L)'
;MTLRRLIIALGLLPALALPALAAQLDRRPAVQTVFTGEATCPAATGDTKDSLLSRCFTAARINLLDNAAAAMEKTLGKQNPELARQDYRAVAAGLLAPEIDGKEFAETGGSARAAIKLKAAADPDALAAKIKEIAANPALRRKLAAAQREADAKDTLALALAGSDAAGATGATGLTGENGQEEYADFSRAAAERRKIMGAMETTAASASANIRRGMSDDAVRRILGEPATMKLGTVSGNFICLGYGEVWVILENGLTSCLRSRLEYSKTYESDCHCAGLLSSFIPFATDARGGPAPRKGAPSAGQNNKNSQKP
;
A
#
# COMPACT_ATOMS: atom_id res chain seq x y z
N MET A 1 -0.19 -45.45 -77.45
CA MET A 1 0.06 -46.75 -76.78
C MET A 1 1.32 -46.61 -75.91
N THR A 2 1.23 -47.08 -74.65
CA THR A 2 2.32 -47.44 -73.68
C THR A 2 3.39 -46.38 -73.36
N LEU A 3 3.44 -45.70 -72.20
CA LEU A 3 3.52 -46.11 -70.77
C LEU A 3 4.83 -46.85 -70.39
N ARG A 4 5.76 -46.16 -69.70
CA ARG A 4 6.57 -46.59 -68.51
C ARG A 4 7.79 -45.66 -68.31
N ARG A 5 7.77 -44.82 -67.26
CA ARG A 5 8.50 -44.97 -65.98
C ARG A 5 10.03 -44.92 -66.10
N LEU A 6 10.62 -43.82 -65.63
CA LEU A 6 11.84 -43.88 -64.80
C LEU A 6 11.89 -42.70 -63.82
N ILE A 7 11.85 -43.08 -62.54
CA ILE A 7 12.12 -42.28 -61.33
C ILE A 7 13.65 -42.29 -61.13
N ILE A 8 14.26 -41.23 -60.58
CA ILE A 8 15.25 -41.27 -59.48
C ILE A 8 15.87 -39.88 -59.23
N ALA A 9 15.74 -39.45 -57.96
CA ALA A 9 16.58 -38.57 -57.16
C ALA A 9 16.68 -37.06 -57.48
N LEU A 10 15.65 -36.31 -57.05
CA LEU A 10 15.83 -34.95 -56.54
C LEU A 10 16.34 -35.04 -55.08
N GLY A 11 17.56 -34.57 -54.84
CA GLY A 11 18.12 -34.43 -53.50
C GLY A 11 17.39 -33.35 -52.70
N LEU A 12 16.66 -33.79 -51.68
CA LEU A 12 16.16 -32.94 -50.61
C LEU A 12 17.33 -32.44 -49.76
N LEU A 13 17.61 -31.13 -49.82
CA LEU A 13 18.31 -30.41 -48.76
C LEU A 13 17.31 -30.06 -47.65
N PRO A 14 17.59 -30.38 -46.37
CA PRO A 14 16.70 -30.03 -45.27
C PRO A 14 16.87 -28.55 -44.93
N ALA A 15 15.89 -27.73 -45.33
CA ALA A 15 15.72 -26.36 -44.89
C ALA A 15 15.11 -26.32 -43.47
N LEU A 16 15.82 -26.80 -42.45
CA LEU A 16 15.35 -26.79 -41.06
C LEU A 16 16.51 -26.68 -40.07
N ALA A 17 17.03 -25.47 -39.85
CA ALA A 17 17.72 -25.08 -38.61
C ALA A 17 18.14 -23.60 -38.65
N LEU A 18 17.20 -22.66 -38.53
CA LEU A 18 17.55 -21.24 -38.31
C LEU A 18 16.64 -20.39 -37.37
N PRO A 19 15.61 -20.90 -36.64
CA PRO A 19 14.91 -20.05 -35.67
C PRO A 19 15.61 -19.92 -34.31
N ALA A 20 16.64 -20.72 -33.99
CA ALA A 20 17.23 -20.75 -32.65
C ALA A 20 18.26 -19.63 -32.36
N LEU A 21 18.86 -19.00 -33.38
CA LEU A 21 19.86 -17.94 -33.18
C LEU A 21 19.25 -16.54 -32.97
N ALA A 22 17.98 -16.32 -33.34
CA ALA A 22 17.32 -15.03 -33.14
C ALA A 22 16.86 -14.81 -31.69
N ALA A 23 16.74 -15.85 -30.87
CA ALA A 23 16.28 -15.75 -29.48
C ALA A 23 17.40 -15.40 -28.47
N GLN A 24 18.68 -15.36 -28.89
CA GLN A 24 19.81 -15.08 -28.00
C GLN A 24 20.37 -13.65 -28.11
N LEU A 25 19.91 -12.84 -29.08
CA LEU A 25 20.46 -11.50 -29.32
C LEU A 25 19.77 -10.37 -28.54
N ASP A 26 18.72 -10.66 -27.76
CA ASP A 26 17.91 -9.63 -27.09
C ASP A 26 17.98 -9.69 -25.55
N ARG A 27 19.20 -9.93 -25.02
CA ARG A 27 19.52 -9.69 -23.61
C ARG A 27 20.54 -8.57 -23.48
N ARG A 28 20.29 -7.43 -24.14
CA ARG A 28 20.96 -6.20 -23.70
C ARG A 28 20.44 -5.90 -22.30
N PRO A 29 21.32 -5.67 -21.30
CA PRO A 29 20.85 -5.22 -20.00
C PRO A 29 20.02 -3.96 -20.23
N ALA A 30 18.76 -3.97 -19.80
CA ALA A 30 17.90 -2.81 -19.90
C ALA A 30 18.64 -1.63 -19.25
N VAL A 31 18.94 -0.61 -20.05
CA VAL A 31 19.65 0.57 -19.57
C VAL A 31 18.70 1.30 -18.65
N GLN A 32 18.84 1.10 -17.33
CA GLN A 32 18.00 1.77 -16.35
C GLN A 32 18.58 3.14 -16.02
N THR A 33 17.71 4.13 -15.95
CA THR A 33 18.07 5.43 -15.38
C THR A 33 17.91 5.34 -13.87
N VAL A 34 18.98 5.65 -13.13
CA VAL A 34 18.97 5.63 -11.66
C VAL A 34 18.90 7.07 -11.15
N PHE A 35 17.91 7.33 -10.31
CA PHE A 35 17.74 8.57 -9.58
C PHE A 35 18.14 8.36 -8.11
N THR A 36 18.71 9.38 -7.49
CA THR A 36 19.12 9.33 -6.09
C THR A 36 18.61 10.55 -5.33
N GLY A 37 18.29 10.34 -4.05
CA GLY A 37 17.98 11.41 -3.11
C GLY A 37 18.58 11.09 -1.76
N GLU A 38 19.13 12.08 -1.09
CA GLU A 38 19.70 11.91 0.24
C GLU A 38 19.23 13.02 1.15
N ALA A 39 19.09 12.70 2.43
CA ALA A 39 18.84 13.69 3.47
C ALA A 39 19.61 13.32 4.71
N THR A 40 19.98 14.36 5.47
CA THR A 40 20.55 14.18 6.79
C THR A 40 19.79 15.04 7.79
N CYS A 41 19.22 14.41 8.81
CA CYS A 41 18.37 15.05 9.79
C CYS A 41 19.03 14.99 11.17
N PRO A 42 19.22 16.14 11.85
CA PRO A 42 19.54 16.14 13.27
C PRO A 42 18.31 15.76 14.10
N ALA A 43 18.50 15.06 15.21
CA ALA A 43 17.45 14.79 16.19
C ALA A 43 16.90 16.10 16.75
N ALA A 44 15.57 16.18 16.82
CA ALA A 44 14.88 17.19 17.60
C ALA A 44 14.76 16.74 19.06
N THR A 45 14.46 17.68 19.96
CA THR A 45 14.19 17.36 21.37
C THR A 45 13.02 16.38 21.47
N GLY A 46 13.23 15.23 22.10
CA GLY A 46 12.21 14.19 22.25
C GLY A 46 12.08 13.25 21.05
N ASP A 47 12.90 13.40 20.01
CA ASP A 47 12.91 12.44 18.90
C ASP A 47 13.32 11.05 19.39
N THR A 48 12.51 10.06 19.02
CA THR A 48 12.95 8.66 19.05
C THR A 48 13.79 8.38 17.82
N LYS A 49 14.60 7.32 17.87
CA LYS A 49 15.34 6.84 16.68
C LYS A 49 14.40 6.62 15.49
N ASP A 50 13.21 6.08 15.73
CA ASP A 50 12.25 5.77 14.67
C ASP A 50 11.58 7.02 14.10
N SER A 51 11.23 8.01 14.94
CA SER A 51 10.71 9.31 14.45
C SER A 51 11.74 10.07 13.64
N LEU A 52 13.01 10.07 14.08
CA LEU A 52 14.11 10.69 13.34
C LEU A 52 14.34 10.03 11.99
N LEU A 53 14.36 8.69 11.94
CA LEU A 53 14.53 7.94 10.70
C LEU A 53 13.35 8.12 9.74
N SER A 54 12.12 8.14 10.25
CA SER A 54 10.93 8.39 9.45
C SER A 54 10.96 9.79 8.82
N ARG A 55 11.28 10.83 9.61
CA ARG A 55 11.46 12.20 9.12
C ARG A 55 12.55 12.28 8.07
N CYS A 56 13.69 11.62 8.31
CA CYS A 56 14.83 11.61 7.39
C CYS A 56 14.49 10.88 6.08
N PHE A 57 13.66 9.84 6.13
CA PHE A 57 13.21 9.11 4.95
C PHE A 57 12.29 9.99 4.09
N THR A 58 11.34 10.68 4.71
CA THR A 58 10.45 11.62 4.01
C THR A 58 11.25 12.73 3.32
N ALA A 59 12.22 13.32 4.01
CA ALA A 59 13.11 14.33 3.42
C ALA A 59 13.93 13.77 2.24
N ALA A 60 14.52 12.57 2.38
CA ALA A 60 15.28 11.94 1.30
C ALA A 60 14.39 11.61 0.10
N ARG A 61 13.12 11.22 0.32
CA ARG A 61 12.13 10.96 -0.74
C ARG A 61 11.78 12.23 -1.50
N ILE A 62 11.56 13.36 -0.82
CA ILE A 62 11.31 14.65 -1.49
C ILE A 62 12.50 14.99 -2.40
N ASN A 63 13.73 14.89 -1.88
CA ASN A 63 14.95 15.16 -2.66
C ASN A 63 15.09 14.21 -3.87
N LEU A 64 14.76 12.93 -3.71
CA LEU A 64 14.76 11.95 -4.81
C LEU A 64 13.79 12.37 -5.92
N LEU A 65 12.56 12.76 -5.58
CA LEU A 65 11.53 13.17 -6.54
C LEU A 65 11.91 14.48 -7.24
N ASP A 66 12.50 15.43 -6.53
CA ASP A 66 12.95 16.71 -7.09
C ASP A 66 14.12 16.53 -8.07
N ASN A 67 15.06 15.65 -7.73
CA ASN A 67 16.19 15.28 -8.57
C ASN A 67 15.72 14.55 -9.84
N ALA A 68 14.78 13.61 -9.69
CA ALA A 68 14.19 12.90 -10.81
C ALA A 68 13.41 13.84 -11.75
N ALA A 69 12.61 14.75 -11.18
CA ALA A 69 11.88 15.75 -11.95
C ALA A 69 12.82 16.65 -12.77
N ALA A 70 13.88 17.16 -12.14
CA ALA A 70 14.86 18.01 -12.82
C ALA A 70 15.62 17.26 -13.94
N ALA A 71 15.97 16.00 -13.71
CA ALA A 71 16.64 15.16 -14.71
C ALA A 71 15.72 14.86 -15.90
N MET A 72 14.44 14.55 -15.65
CA MET A 72 13.44 14.34 -16.71
C MET A 72 13.16 15.61 -17.49
N GLU A 73 12.96 16.74 -16.83
CA GLU A 73 12.75 18.05 -17.47
C GLU A 73 13.94 18.41 -18.37
N LYS A 74 15.17 18.20 -17.91
CA LYS A 74 16.39 18.45 -18.71
C LYS A 74 16.44 17.59 -19.97
N THR A 75 15.99 16.34 -19.88
CA THR A 75 16.12 15.35 -20.97
C THR A 75 14.95 15.42 -21.95
N LEU A 76 13.73 15.63 -21.44
CA LEU A 76 12.47 15.48 -22.17
C LEU A 76 11.68 16.80 -22.30
N GLY A 77 12.08 17.86 -21.60
CA GLY A 77 11.40 19.16 -21.61
C GLY A 77 11.32 19.80 -22.98
N LYS A 78 12.36 19.64 -23.82
CA LYS A 78 12.35 20.15 -25.20
C LYS A 78 11.30 19.47 -26.09
N GLN A 79 10.97 18.21 -25.80
CA GLN A 79 10.00 17.43 -26.55
C GLN A 79 8.57 17.60 -26.03
N ASN A 80 8.41 18.09 -24.79
CA ASN A 80 7.13 18.25 -24.10
C ASN A 80 7.05 19.63 -23.42
N PRO A 81 7.05 20.74 -24.21
CA PRO A 81 7.07 22.11 -23.68
C PRO A 81 5.81 22.50 -22.89
N GLU A 82 4.73 21.74 -23.02
CA GLU A 82 3.48 21.91 -22.29
C GLU A 82 3.51 21.38 -20.86
N LEU A 83 4.57 20.67 -20.48
CA LEU A 83 4.77 20.11 -19.14
C LEU A 83 5.66 21.04 -18.32
N ALA A 84 5.19 21.37 -17.12
CA ALA A 84 5.99 22.08 -16.13
C ALA A 84 6.77 21.09 -15.25
N ARG A 85 7.78 21.56 -14.52
CA ARG A 85 8.55 20.75 -13.55
C ARG A 85 7.68 19.94 -12.58
N GLN A 86 6.54 20.49 -12.16
CA GLN A 86 5.58 19.80 -11.30
C GLN A 86 5.00 18.53 -11.94
N ASP A 87 4.81 18.52 -13.26
CA ASP A 87 4.25 17.37 -13.99
C ASP A 87 5.27 16.23 -14.02
N TYR A 88 6.55 16.55 -14.26
CA TYR A 88 7.65 15.58 -14.18
C TYR A 88 7.79 15.01 -12.76
N ARG A 89 7.63 15.85 -11.73
CA ARG A 89 7.67 15.39 -10.34
C ARG A 89 6.54 14.43 -10.01
N ALA A 90 5.34 14.69 -10.52
CA ALA A 90 4.21 13.80 -10.32
C ALA A 90 4.33 12.48 -11.09
N VAL A 91 4.97 12.50 -12.27
CA VAL A 91 5.39 11.29 -12.98
C VAL A 91 6.40 10.50 -12.15
N ALA A 92 7.40 11.17 -11.58
CA ALA A 92 8.38 10.54 -10.69
C ALA A 92 7.69 9.84 -9.52
N ALA A 93 6.74 10.52 -8.86
CA ALA A 93 6.03 10.00 -7.71
C ALA A 93 5.18 8.76 -8.02
N GLY A 94 4.63 8.66 -9.24
CA GLY A 94 3.80 7.53 -9.66
C GLY A 94 4.57 6.33 -10.21
N LEU A 95 5.79 6.52 -10.72
CA LEU A 95 6.56 5.47 -11.40
C LEU A 95 7.80 5.00 -10.64
N LEU A 96 8.39 5.85 -9.82
CA LEU A 96 9.59 5.49 -9.08
C LEU A 96 9.21 4.72 -7.82
N ALA A 97 9.86 3.57 -7.63
CA ALA A 97 9.85 2.83 -6.37
C ALA A 97 11.15 3.14 -5.62
N PRO A 98 11.14 3.98 -4.57
CA PRO A 98 12.33 4.28 -3.80
C PRO A 98 12.79 3.06 -3.00
N GLU A 99 14.08 2.77 -3.08
CA GLU A 99 14.79 1.78 -2.28
C GLU A 99 15.82 2.48 -1.39
N ILE A 100 16.03 1.96 -0.18
CA ILE A 100 17.08 2.46 0.70
C ILE A 100 18.43 1.93 0.21
N ASP A 101 19.29 2.85 -0.23
CA ASP A 101 20.67 2.57 -0.68
C ASP A 101 21.68 2.75 0.46
N GLY A 102 21.35 3.57 1.46
CA GLY A 102 22.18 3.80 2.63
C GLY A 102 21.36 4.34 3.80
N LYS A 103 21.71 3.91 5.01
CA LYS A 103 21.10 4.36 6.26
C LYS A 103 22.17 4.43 7.34
N GLU A 104 22.41 5.62 7.85
CA GLU A 104 23.36 5.89 8.92
C GLU A 104 22.64 6.55 10.09
N PHE A 105 23.05 6.18 11.29
CA PHE A 105 22.59 6.80 12.52
C PHE A 105 23.79 6.95 13.44
N ALA A 106 24.02 8.16 13.91
CA ALA A 106 25.13 8.49 14.80
C ALA A 106 24.59 9.25 16.01
N GLU A 107 25.05 8.85 17.20
CA GLU A 107 24.87 9.59 18.45
C GLU A 107 26.22 10.09 18.91
N THR A 108 26.35 11.40 19.14
CA THR A 108 27.60 12.01 19.60
C THR A 108 27.28 13.13 20.57
N GLY A 109 27.81 13.03 21.80
CA GLY A 109 27.69 14.09 22.82
C GLY A 109 26.26 14.48 23.19
N GLY A 110 25.32 13.52 23.19
CA GLY A 110 23.90 13.79 23.49
C GLY A 110 23.08 14.34 22.33
N SER A 111 23.67 14.46 21.14
CA SER A 111 22.96 14.74 19.89
C SER A 111 22.89 13.48 19.02
N ALA A 112 21.74 13.23 18.38
CA ALA A 112 21.62 12.16 17.39
C ALA A 112 21.43 12.74 15.99
N ARG A 113 21.89 12.01 14.97
CA ARG A 113 21.75 12.38 13.55
C ARG A 113 21.45 11.13 12.74
N ALA A 114 20.51 11.23 11.81
CA ALA A 114 20.25 10.21 10.82
C ALA A 114 20.63 10.71 9.43
N ALA A 115 21.18 9.82 8.61
CA ALA A 115 21.36 10.03 7.18
C ALA A 115 20.65 8.91 6.42
N ILE A 116 19.85 9.25 5.43
CA ILE A 116 19.18 8.28 4.55
C ILE A 116 19.49 8.64 3.11
N LYS A 117 19.92 7.62 2.36
CA LYS A 117 20.13 7.67 0.92
C LYS A 117 19.15 6.73 0.25
N LEU A 118 18.39 7.26 -0.69
CA LEU A 118 17.44 6.53 -1.52
C LEU A 118 17.95 6.47 -2.95
N LYS A 119 17.63 5.36 -3.61
CA LYS A 119 17.74 5.21 -5.06
C LYS A 119 16.42 4.75 -5.64
N ALA A 120 16.14 5.12 -6.87
CA ALA A 120 15.06 4.53 -7.64
C ALA A 120 15.54 4.34 -9.08
N ALA A 121 15.29 3.18 -9.64
CA ALA A 121 15.61 2.89 -11.03
C ALA A 121 14.33 2.88 -11.88
N ALA A 122 14.42 3.42 -13.09
CA ALA A 122 13.33 3.41 -14.04
C ALA A 122 13.83 3.08 -15.45
N ASP A 123 12.98 2.40 -16.21
CA ASP A 123 13.17 2.22 -17.64
C ASP A 123 12.95 3.57 -18.36
N PRO A 124 13.97 4.12 -19.05
CA PRO A 124 13.87 5.40 -19.74
C PRO A 124 12.79 5.40 -20.84
N ASP A 125 12.55 4.27 -21.51
CA ASP A 125 11.55 4.18 -22.57
C ASP A 125 10.14 4.19 -21.98
N ALA A 126 9.92 3.48 -20.87
CA ALA A 126 8.67 3.51 -20.13
C ALA A 126 8.37 4.92 -19.58
N LEU A 127 9.41 5.61 -19.08
CA LEU A 127 9.31 6.97 -18.56
C LEU A 127 8.94 7.96 -19.67
N ALA A 128 9.62 7.90 -20.81
CA ALA A 128 9.34 8.72 -21.99
C ALA A 128 7.93 8.47 -22.52
N ALA A 129 7.50 7.20 -22.61
CA ALA A 129 6.15 6.83 -23.03
C ALA A 129 5.08 7.43 -22.10
N LYS A 130 5.27 7.34 -20.77
CA LYS A 130 4.30 7.87 -19.81
C LYS A 130 4.23 9.40 -19.82
N ILE A 131 5.37 10.07 -19.96
CA ILE A 131 5.44 11.53 -20.11
C ILE A 131 4.67 11.98 -21.34
N LYS A 132 4.87 11.30 -22.48
CA LYS A 132 4.14 11.58 -23.72
C LYS A 132 2.63 11.37 -23.59
N GLU A 133 2.19 10.32 -22.88
CA GLU A 133 0.77 10.07 -22.60
C GLU A 133 0.15 11.22 -21.78
N ILE A 134 0.87 11.71 -20.77
CA ILE A 134 0.42 12.80 -19.90
C ILE A 134 0.39 14.12 -20.66
N ALA A 135 1.44 14.43 -21.43
CA ALA A 135 1.51 15.56 -22.35
C ALA A 135 0.26 15.65 -23.25
N ALA A 136 -0.11 14.54 -23.87
CA ALA A 136 -1.24 14.43 -24.78
C ALA A 136 -2.62 14.52 -24.08
N ASN A 137 -2.71 14.39 -22.76
CA ASN A 137 -4.00 14.34 -22.03
C ASN A 137 -4.11 15.41 -20.93
N PRO A 138 -4.76 16.57 -21.22
CA PRO A 138 -4.97 17.65 -20.25
C PRO A 138 -5.81 17.26 -19.03
N ALA A 139 -6.70 16.28 -19.14
CA ALA A 139 -7.49 15.79 -18.00
C ALA A 139 -6.61 14.96 -17.05
N LEU A 140 -5.72 14.13 -17.60
CA LEU A 140 -4.76 13.37 -16.82
C LEU A 140 -3.76 14.28 -16.11
N ARG A 141 -3.25 15.33 -16.79
CA ARG A 141 -2.40 16.36 -16.17
C ARG A 141 -3.05 17.01 -14.95
N ARG A 142 -4.29 17.45 -15.07
CA ARG A 142 -5.03 18.07 -13.96
C ARG A 142 -5.21 17.13 -12.77
N LYS A 143 -5.57 15.86 -13.04
CA LYS A 143 -5.70 14.84 -11.98
C LYS A 143 -4.36 14.59 -11.28
N LEU A 144 -3.29 14.46 -12.06
CA LEU A 144 -1.95 14.18 -11.55
C LEU A 144 -1.40 15.35 -10.72
N ALA A 145 -1.59 16.59 -11.20
CA ALA A 145 -1.23 17.79 -10.45
C ALA A 145 -2.02 17.92 -9.13
N ALA A 146 -3.31 17.58 -9.12
CA ALA A 146 -4.11 17.58 -7.90
C ALA A 146 -3.62 16.53 -6.89
N ALA A 147 -3.39 15.29 -7.35
CA ALA A 147 -2.84 14.22 -6.51
C ALA A 147 -1.45 14.57 -5.96
N GLN A 148 -0.61 15.23 -6.75
CA GLN A 148 0.71 15.66 -6.31
C GLN A 148 0.64 16.74 -5.24
N ARG A 149 -0.24 17.74 -5.38
CA ARG A 149 -0.44 18.76 -4.34
C ARG A 149 -0.91 18.15 -3.02
N GLU A 150 -1.78 17.15 -3.08
CA GLU A 150 -2.22 16.44 -1.89
C GLU A 150 -1.06 15.64 -1.26
N ALA A 151 -0.23 14.98 -2.07
CA ALA A 151 0.96 14.28 -1.59
C ALA A 151 1.99 15.24 -0.97
N ASP A 152 2.22 16.40 -1.58
CA ASP A 152 3.13 17.44 -1.08
C ASP A 152 2.62 18.05 0.22
N ALA A 153 1.32 18.30 0.31
CA ALA A 153 0.69 18.75 1.53
C ALA A 153 0.88 17.71 2.64
N LYS A 154 0.73 16.42 2.34
CA LYS A 154 0.97 15.32 3.29
C LYS A 154 2.44 15.20 3.69
N ASP A 155 3.37 15.34 2.76
CA ASP A 155 4.82 15.26 3.03
C ASP A 155 5.28 16.47 3.86
N THR A 156 4.82 17.68 3.51
CA THR A 156 5.06 18.91 4.28
C THR A 156 4.48 18.80 5.67
N LEU A 157 3.24 18.30 5.78
CA LEU A 157 2.58 18.01 7.03
C LEU A 157 3.36 17.00 7.87
N ALA A 158 3.85 15.91 7.27
CA ALA A 158 4.63 14.89 7.97
C ALA A 158 5.94 15.47 8.52
N LEU A 159 6.63 16.31 7.74
CA LEU A 159 7.84 17.01 8.19
C LEU A 159 7.54 18.01 9.32
N ALA A 160 6.43 18.76 9.22
CA ALA A 160 6.02 19.71 10.24
C ALA A 160 5.60 19.02 11.55
N LEU A 161 4.85 17.92 11.46
CA LEU A 161 4.45 17.11 12.63
C LEU A 161 5.65 16.50 13.33
N ALA A 162 6.57 15.91 12.57
CA ALA A 162 7.82 15.38 13.12
C ALA A 162 8.75 16.47 13.70
N GLY A 163 8.51 17.76 13.41
CA GLY A 163 9.19 18.89 14.05
C GLY A 163 8.42 19.58 15.19
N SER A 164 7.10 19.36 15.31
CA SER A 164 6.22 20.12 16.22
C SER A 164 5.87 19.41 17.52
N ASP A 165 6.15 18.12 17.66
CA ASP A 165 6.21 17.47 18.98
C ASP A 165 7.42 17.96 19.82
N ALA A 166 8.25 18.85 19.26
CA ALA A 166 9.39 19.53 19.89
C ALA A 166 9.20 21.07 20.05
N ALA A 167 7.95 21.54 20.16
CA ALA A 167 7.55 22.95 20.07
C ALA A 167 8.57 23.99 20.61
N GLY A 168 9.13 24.78 19.68
CA GLY A 168 9.98 25.94 19.93
C GLY A 168 10.31 26.60 18.60
N ALA A 169 9.42 27.47 18.14
CA ALA A 169 9.48 28.10 16.83
C ALA A 169 10.70 29.01 16.65
N THR A 170 11.64 28.58 15.81
CA THR A 170 12.53 29.45 15.01
C THR A 170 12.81 28.77 13.67
N GLY A 171 11.81 28.75 12.79
CA GLY A 171 12.02 28.19 11.45
C GLY A 171 10.85 28.27 10.46
N ALA A 172 9.75 28.93 10.80
CA ALA A 172 8.61 29.10 9.89
C ALA A 172 8.51 30.56 9.40
N THR A 173 9.54 31.03 8.69
CA THR A 173 9.37 32.16 7.76
C THR A 173 8.63 31.64 6.54
N GLY A 174 7.29 31.61 6.59
CA GLY A 174 6.48 31.16 5.47
C GLY A 174 4.96 31.36 5.57
N LEU A 175 4.41 31.71 6.75
CA LEU A 175 2.97 31.94 6.91
C LEU A 175 2.72 33.29 7.57
N THR A 176 2.99 34.38 6.84
CA THR A 176 2.69 35.77 7.25
C THR A 176 1.58 36.37 6.38
N GLY A 177 0.51 35.61 6.13
CA GLY A 177 -0.74 36.15 5.61
C GLY A 177 -1.73 36.32 6.75
N GLU A 178 -2.56 37.38 6.71
CA GLU A 178 -3.59 37.70 7.73
C GLU A 178 -4.58 36.54 8.04
N ASN A 179 -4.66 35.52 7.18
CA ASN A 179 -5.50 34.33 7.39
C ASN A 179 -4.74 33.13 8.00
N GLY A 180 -3.42 33.21 8.15
CA GLY A 180 -2.58 32.06 8.53
C GLY A 180 -2.74 31.62 9.99
N GLN A 181 -3.18 32.50 10.88
CA GLN A 181 -3.44 32.15 12.28
C GLN A 181 -4.77 31.40 12.46
N GLU A 182 -5.79 31.73 11.66
CA GLU A 182 -7.09 31.06 11.70
C GLU A 182 -7.00 29.67 11.03
N GLU A 183 -6.30 29.57 9.90
CA GLU A 183 -6.00 28.30 9.24
C GLU A 183 -5.14 27.38 10.12
N TYR A 184 -4.19 27.94 10.89
CA TYR A 184 -3.40 27.20 11.88
C TYR A 184 -4.23 26.74 13.08
N ALA A 185 -5.21 27.53 13.54
CA ALA A 185 -6.11 27.16 14.63
C ALA A 185 -7.11 26.05 14.21
N ASP A 186 -7.66 26.12 13.00
CA ASP A 186 -8.46 25.05 12.41
C ASP A 186 -7.65 23.76 12.21
N PHE A 187 -6.41 23.91 11.73
CA PHE A 187 -5.48 22.81 11.56
C PHE A 187 -5.07 22.15 12.88
N SER A 188 -4.80 22.94 13.93
CA SER A 188 -4.49 22.44 15.28
C SER A 188 -5.67 21.64 15.86
N ARG A 189 -6.90 22.10 15.66
CA ARG A 189 -8.12 21.38 16.05
C ARG A 189 -8.29 20.07 15.27
N ALA A 190 -8.08 20.08 13.95
CA ALA A 190 -8.17 18.88 13.11
C ALA A 190 -7.06 17.85 13.43
N ALA A 191 -5.85 18.31 13.76
CA ALA A 191 -4.74 17.45 14.14
C ALA A 191 -4.94 16.84 15.54
N ALA A 192 -5.50 17.61 16.50
CA ALA A 192 -5.89 17.10 17.81
C ALA A 192 -7.01 16.04 17.68
N GLU A 193 -8.00 16.30 16.83
CA GLU A 193 -9.09 15.35 16.58
C GLU A 193 -8.58 14.09 15.85
N ARG A 194 -7.66 14.23 14.90
CA ARG A 194 -7.02 13.08 14.23
C ARG A 194 -6.18 12.25 15.19
N ARG A 195 -5.39 12.88 16.08
CA ARG A 195 -4.62 12.16 17.11
C ARG A 195 -5.54 11.42 18.07
N LYS A 196 -6.66 12.02 18.44
CA LYS A 196 -7.70 11.38 19.25
C LYS A 196 -8.35 10.20 18.52
N ILE A 197 -8.66 10.33 17.23
CA ILE A 197 -9.22 9.26 16.40
C ILE A 197 -8.21 8.13 16.21
N MET A 198 -6.94 8.42 15.90
CA MET A 198 -5.91 7.40 15.71
C MET A 198 -5.56 6.69 17.01
N GLY A 199 -5.41 7.44 18.11
CA GLY A 199 -5.26 6.85 19.44
C GLY A 199 -6.46 5.99 19.85
N ALA A 200 -7.68 6.42 19.53
CA ALA A 200 -8.87 5.61 19.73
C ALA A 200 -8.88 4.36 18.84
N MET A 201 -8.40 4.43 17.59
CA MET A 201 -8.35 3.29 16.66
C MET A 201 -7.30 2.26 17.07
N GLU A 202 -6.09 2.67 17.47
CA GLU A 202 -5.06 1.78 18.01
C GLU A 202 -5.51 1.15 19.33
N THR A 203 -6.15 1.93 20.21
CA THR A 203 -6.76 1.44 21.45
C THR A 203 -7.88 0.43 21.16
N THR A 204 -8.69 0.68 20.14
CA THR A 204 -9.78 -0.21 19.74
C THR A 204 -9.26 -1.51 19.15
N ALA A 205 -8.20 -1.48 18.36
CA ALA A 205 -7.55 -2.69 17.85
C ALA A 205 -6.93 -3.53 18.96
N ALA A 206 -6.19 -2.89 19.86
CA ALA A 206 -5.63 -3.54 21.04
C ALA A 206 -6.73 -4.12 21.95
N SER A 207 -7.78 -3.33 22.22
CA SER A 207 -8.93 -3.77 23.01
C SER A 207 -9.70 -4.91 22.36
N ALA A 208 -9.89 -4.88 21.04
CA ALA A 208 -10.53 -5.97 20.31
C ALA A 208 -9.73 -7.26 20.43
N SER A 209 -8.41 -7.19 20.23
CA SER A 209 -7.51 -8.35 20.39
C SER A 209 -7.43 -8.85 21.84
N ALA A 210 -7.62 -7.99 22.83
CA ALA A 210 -7.50 -8.34 24.25
C ALA A 210 -8.81 -8.82 24.89
N ASN A 211 -9.97 -8.38 24.37
CA ASN A 211 -11.26 -8.59 25.03
C ASN A 211 -12.26 -9.39 24.20
N ILE A 212 -12.21 -9.29 22.86
CA ILE A 212 -13.14 -10.06 22.02
C ILE A 212 -12.68 -11.51 21.95
N ARG A 213 -13.65 -12.42 22.13
CA ARG A 213 -13.45 -13.86 22.03
C ARG A 213 -14.37 -14.44 20.98
N ARG A 214 -13.96 -15.60 20.44
CA ARG A 214 -14.81 -16.41 19.56
C ARG A 214 -16.10 -16.77 20.31
N GLY A 215 -17.24 -16.65 19.62
CA GLY A 215 -18.55 -16.98 20.16
C GLY A 215 -19.24 -15.87 20.95
N MET A 216 -18.67 -14.66 21.04
CA MET A 216 -19.39 -13.51 21.63
C MET A 216 -20.55 -13.06 20.74
N SER A 217 -21.68 -12.64 21.32
CA SER A 217 -22.80 -12.06 20.57
C SER A 217 -22.52 -10.62 20.13
N ASP A 218 -23.28 -10.11 19.15
CA ASP A 218 -23.22 -8.70 18.73
C ASP A 218 -23.34 -7.75 19.93
N ASP A 219 -24.34 -7.94 20.79
CA ASP A 219 -24.52 -7.13 22.00
C ASP A 219 -23.34 -7.19 22.97
N ALA A 220 -22.64 -8.31 23.05
CA ALA A 220 -21.44 -8.43 23.88
C ALA A 220 -20.27 -7.66 23.25
N VAL A 221 -20.10 -7.73 21.94
CA VAL A 221 -19.09 -6.97 21.20
C VAL A 221 -19.34 -5.47 21.35
N ARG A 222 -20.57 -5.00 21.15
CA ARG A 222 -20.92 -3.57 21.27
C ARG A 222 -20.74 -3.02 22.68
N ARG A 223 -21.00 -3.83 23.71
CA ARG A 223 -20.72 -3.42 25.10
C ARG A 223 -19.23 -3.23 25.38
N ILE A 224 -18.36 -3.94 24.68
CA ILE A 224 -16.90 -3.88 24.88
C ILE A 224 -16.27 -2.78 24.02
N LEU A 225 -16.63 -2.72 22.73
CA LEU A 225 -16.00 -1.83 21.76
C LEU A 225 -16.83 -0.58 21.43
N GLY A 226 -18.05 -0.48 21.93
CA GLY A 226 -19.01 0.56 21.56
C GLY A 226 -19.75 0.23 20.27
N GLU A 227 -20.40 1.24 19.68
CA GLU A 227 -21.08 1.09 18.40
C GLU A 227 -20.07 1.03 17.23
N PRO A 228 -20.27 0.12 16.26
CA PRO A 228 -19.39 0.04 15.10
C PRO A 228 -19.56 1.26 14.20
N ALA A 229 -18.44 1.76 13.66
CA ALA A 229 -18.44 2.88 12.72
C ALA A 229 -19.07 2.49 11.37
N THR A 230 -18.95 1.22 10.98
CA THR A 230 -19.54 0.68 9.76
C THR A 230 -20.07 -0.73 9.99
N MET A 231 -21.12 -1.10 9.27
CA MET A 231 -21.67 -2.45 9.30
C MET A 231 -21.90 -2.93 7.86
N LYS A 232 -21.46 -4.15 7.57
CA LYS A 232 -21.69 -4.83 6.30
C LYS A 232 -22.39 -6.16 6.52
N LEU A 233 -23.35 -6.47 5.66
CA LEU A 233 -24.01 -7.77 5.62
C LEU A 233 -23.31 -8.64 4.58
N GLY A 234 -23.04 -9.89 4.94
CA GLY A 234 -22.65 -10.92 3.98
C GLY A 234 -23.79 -11.27 3.03
N THR A 235 -23.49 -12.00 1.96
CA THR A 235 -24.52 -12.47 1.01
C THR A 235 -25.43 -13.53 1.62
N VAL A 236 -26.56 -13.79 0.96
CA VAL A 236 -27.63 -14.72 1.36
C VAL A 236 -27.13 -16.15 1.72
N SER A 237 -26.02 -16.60 1.13
CA SER A 237 -25.47 -17.95 1.35
C SER A 237 -24.70 -18.11 2.67
N GLY A 238 -24.31 -17.02 3.34
CA GLY A 238 -23.59 -17.04 4.60
C GLY A 238 -24.15 -15.97 5.54
N ASN A 239 -24.66 -16.38 6.70
CA ASN A 239 -25.21 -15.48 7.73
C ASN A 239 -24.10 -14.67 8.42
N PHE A 240 -23.35 -13.90 7.66
CA PHE A 240 -22.25 -13.07 8.15
C PHE A 240 -22.68 -11.62 8.35
N ILE A 241 -22.22 -11.04 9.44
CA ILE A 241 -22.30 -9.60 9.71
C ILE A 241 -20.90 -9.14 10.08
N CYS A 242 -20.41 -8.09 9.42
CA CYS A 242 -19.09 -7.53 9.66
C CYS A 242 -19.22 -6.14 10.26
N LEU A 243 -18.67 -5.97 11.46
CA LEU A 243 -18.68 -4.73 12.21
C LEU A 243 -17.31 -4.08 12.12
N GLY A 244 -17.23 -2.89 11.53
CA GLY A 244 -15.99 -2.16 11.34
C GLY A 244 -15.78 -1.13 12.46
N TYR A 245 -14.68 -1.29 13.19
CA TYR A 245 -14.23 -0.44 14.29
C TYR A 245 -12.93 0.29 13.93
N GLY A 246 -12.85 0.79 12.70
CA GLY A 246 -11.62 1.37 12.14
C GLY A 246 -10.77 0.32 11.44
N GLU A 247 -9.62 -0.01 11.99
CA GLU A 247 -8.70 -1.01 11.42
C GLU A 247 -9.09 -2.46 11.79
N VAL A 248 -10.10 -2.66 12.64
CA VAL A 248 -10.55 -3.99 13.04
C VAL A 248 -11.97 -4.25 12.56
N TRP A 249 -12.13 -5.40 11.93
CA TRP A 249 -13.40 -5.99 11.54
C TRP A 249 -13.72 -7.17 12.45
N VAL A 250 -14.83 -7.07 13.19
CA VAL A 250 -15.41 -8.18 13.94
C VAL A 250 -16.41 -8.87 13.03
N ILE A 251 -16.14 -10.12 12.68
CA ILE A 251 -16.99 -10.90 11.77
C ILE A 251 -17.83 -11.86 12.60
N LEU A 252 -19.13 -11.66 12.58
CA LEU A 252 -20.12 -12.52 13.21
C LEU A 252 -20.68 -13.48 12.18
N GLU A 253 -20.83 -14.74 12.56
CA GLU A 253 -21.48 -15.80 11.81
C GLU A 253 -22.64 -16.32 12.64
N ASN A 254 -23.86 -16.24 12.13
CA ASN A 254 -25.09 -16.56 12.87
C ASN A 254 -25.21 -15.76 14.19
N GLY A 255 -24.81 -14.48 14.16
CA GLY A 255 -24.88 -13.58 15.32
C GLY A 255 -23.80 -13.78 16.38
N LEU A 256 -22.82 -14.66 16.14
CA LEU A 256 -21.71 -14.93 17.06
C LEU A 256 -20.36 -14.63 16.40
N THR A 257 -19.43 -14.02 17.13
CA THR A 257 -18.10 -13.68 16.62
C THR A 257 -17.34 -14.93 16.16
N SER A 258 -17.04 -15.00 14.86
CA SER A 258 -16.34 -16.11 14.22
C SER A 258 -14.87 -15.78 13.94
N CYS A 259 -14.53 -14.55 13.56
CA CYS A 259 -13.14 -14.12 13.41
C CYS A 259 -12.96 -12.61 13.55
N LEU A 260 -11.71 -12.18 13.71
CA LEU A 260 -11.29 -10.78 13.67
C LEU A 260 -10.36 -10.58 12.48
N ARG A 261 -10.50 -9.46 11.77
CA ARG A 261 -9.63 -9.13 10.64
C ARG A 261 -9.18 -7.69 10.64
N SER A 262 -7.98 -7.43 10.12
CA SER A 262 -7.51 -6.06 9.86
C SER A 262 -8.09 -5.47 8.56
N ARG A 263 -8.54 -6.34 7.65
CA ARG A 263 -9.18 -5.97 6.39
C ARG A 263 -10.14 -7.05 5.90
N LEU A 264 -11.17 -6.63 5.20
CA LEU A 264 -12.07 -7.53 4.47
C LEU A 264 -11.50 -7.84 3.09
N GLU A 265 -11.68 -9.07 2.61
CA GLU A 265 -11.19 -9.53 1.32
C GLU A 265 -12.30 -10.30 0.62
N TYR A 266 -12.51 -10.07 -0.66
CA TYR A 266 -13.55 -10.76 -1.42
C TYR A 266 -13.23 -12.25 -1.59
N SER A 267 -14.16 -13.14 -1.23
CA SER A 267 -14.12 -14.56 -1.56
C SER A 267 -15.19 -14.91 -2.56
N LYS A 268 -14.76 -15.59 -3.63
CA LYS A 268 -15.66 -16.15 -4.63
C LYS A 268 -16.60 -17.22 -4.04
N THR A 269 -16.18 -17.95 -3.00
CA THR A 269 -17.00 -18.98 -2.36
C THR A 269 -18.21 -18.39 -1.64
N TYR A 270 -18.05 -17.20 -1.07
CA TYR A 270 -19.09 -16.51 -0.32
C TYR A 270 -19.67 -15.32 -1.10
N GLU A 271 -19.23 -15.08 -2.33
CA GLU A 271 -19.62 -13.93 -3.17
C GLU A 271 -19.63 -12.57 -2.43
N SER A 272 -18.81 -12.42 -1.38
CA SER A 272 -18.81 -11.30 -0.45
C SER A 272 -17.40 -11.03 0.05
N ASP A 273 -17.15 -9.84 0.59
CA ASP A 273 -15.95 -9.52 1.38
C ASP A 273 -16.17 -9.74 2.89
N CYS A 274 -17.41 -9.96 3.32
CA CYS A 274 -17.77 -10.18 4.72
C CYS A 274 -17.81 -11.68 5.06
N HIS A 275 -16.65 -12.25 5.39
CA HIS A 275 -16.51 -13.64 5.81
C HIS A 275 -15.16 -13.92 6.49
N CYS A 276 -15.02 -15.11 7.06
CA CYS A 276 -13.79 -15.59 7.66
C CYS A 276 -12.83 -16.35 6.72
N ALA A 277 -13.06 -16.40 5.41
CA ALA A 277 -12.05 -16.88 4.45
C ALA A 277 -11.05 -15.76 4.06
N GLY A 278 -9.83 -16.13 3.66
CA GLY A 278 -8.83 -15.18 3.14
C GLY A 278 -7.42 -15.43 3.64
N LEU A 279 -6.54 -14.45 3.44
CA LEU A 279 -5.12 -14.54 3.79
C LEU A 279 -4.90 -14.48 5.31
N LEU A 280 -4.05 -15.38 5.84
CA LEU A 280 -3.71 -15.44 7.27
C LEU A 280 -3.15 -14.13 7.83
N SER A 281 -2.44 -13.35 7.01
CA SER A 281 -1.84 -12.05 7.39
C SER A 281 -2.88 -10.98 7.76
N SER A 282 -4.15 -11.19 7.40
CA SER A 282 -5.24 -10.27 7.72
C SER A 282 -6.00 -10.66 8.99
N PHE A 283 -5.68 -11.81 9.60
CA PHE A 283 -6.36 -12.25 10.82
C PHE A 283 -5.73 -11.60 12.05
N ILE A 284 -6.60 -11.16 12.95
CA ILE A 284 -6.19 -10.72 14.27
C ILE A 284 -6.47 -11.88 15.23
N PRO A 285 -5.48 -12.32 16.03
CA PRO A 285 -5.71 -13.37 17.00
C PRO A 285 -6.73 -12.89 18.03
N PHE A 286 -7.64 -13.79 18.43
CA PHE A 286 -8.48 -13.53 19.60
C PHE A 286 -7.62 -13.45 20.86
N ALA A 287 -8.16 -12.79 21.87
CA ALA A 287 -7.63 -12.85 23.23
C ALA A 287 -7.50 -14.34 23.57
N THR A 288 -6.27 -14.79 23.80
CA THR A 288 -5.98 -16.20 24.02
C THR A 288 -6.98 -16.78 25.02
N ASP A 289 -7.76 -17.77 24.60
CA ASP A 289 -8.40 -18.66 25.55
C ASP A 289 -7.24 -19.23 26.36
N ALA A 290 -7.20 -18.93 27.66
CA ALA A 290 -6.19 -19.43 28.60
C ALA A 290 -6.21 -20.97 28.75
N ARG A 291 -6.80 -21.69 27.78
CA ARG A 291 -6.81 -23.13 27.60
C ARG A 291 -6.51 -23.39 26.13
N GLY A 292 -5.24 -23.57 25.80
CA GLY A 292 -4.75 -23.82 24.44
C GLY A 292 -5.35 -25.06 23.78
N GLY A 293 -6.47 -24.89 23.09
CA GLY A 293 -7.04 -25.88 22.18
C GLY A 293 -6.77 -25.48 20.72
N PRO A 294 -6.33 -26.40 19.85
CA PRO A 294 -6.15 -26.09 18.44
C PRO A 294 -7.50 -25.71 17.79
N ALA A 295 -7.45 -24.72 16.90
CA ALA A 295 -8.61 -24.28 16.11
C ALA A 295 -9.29 -25.48 15.43
N PRO A 296 -10.62 -25.64 15.54
CA PRO A 296 -11.31 -26.68 14.82
C PRO A 296 -11.24 -26.37 13.31
N ARG A 297 -10.47 -27.16 12.56
CA ARG A 297 -10.66 -27.29 11.12
C ARG A 297 -12.03 -27.93 10.87
N LYS A 298 -12.87 -27.33 10.03
CA LYS A 298 -13.96 -28.00 9.28
C LYS A 298 -14.49 -27.00 8.23
N GLY A 299 -13.97 -26.98 7.02
CA GLY A 299 -14.49 -27.78 5.90
C GLY A 299 -14.51 -29.29 6.11
N ALA A 300 -15.69 -29.80 6.45
CA ALA A 300 -16.12 -31.16 6.09
C ALA A 300 -17.60 -31.07 5.70
N PRO A 301 -18.01 -31.57 4.52
CA PRO A 301 -19.42 -31.56 4.11
C PRO A 301 -20.23 -32.46 5.03
N SER A 302 -21.40 -31.95 5.44
CA SER A 302 -22.43 -32.71 6.15
C SER A 302 -22.83 -33.93 5.31
N ALA A 303 -22.49 -35.12 5.79
CA ALA A 303 -23.04 -36.36 5.25
C ALA A 303 -24.51 -36.43 5.66
N GLY A 304 -25.38 -36.32 4.65
CA GLY A 304 -26.83 -36.42 4.80
C GLY A 304 -27.24 -37.69 5.51
N GLN A 305 -28.06 -37.55 6.54
CA GLN A 305 -28.90 -38.62 7.05
C GLN A 305 -30.02 -38.88 6.04
N ASN A 306 -29.76 -39.79 5.10
CA ASN A 306 -30.79 -40.43 4.30
C ASN A 306 -31.24 -41.72 4.99
N ASN A 307 -32.43 -41.64 5.57
CA ASN A 307 -33.52 -42.61 5.48
C ASN A 307 -33.16 -44.03 4.97
N LYS A 308 -33.25 -45.03 5.85
CA LYS A 308 -33.55 -46.42 5.46
C LYS A 308 -34.62 -47.00 6.37
N ASN A 309 -35.83 -47.01 5.81
CA ASN A 309 -36.95 -47.86 6.17
C ASN A 309 -36.65 -49.29 5.64
N SER A 310 -36.84 -50.34 6.45
CA SER A 310 -37.45 -51.66 6.09
C SER A 310 -37.07 -52.81 7.04
N GLN A 311 -38.11 -53.39 7.66
CA GLN A 311 -38.42 -54.84 7.82
C GLN A 311 -37.47 -55.74 8.65
N LYS A 312 -37.88 -56.21 9.84
CA LYS A 312 -38.69 -57.42 10.19
C LYS A 312 -37.79 -58.61 10.60
N PRO A 313 -38.23 -59.56 11.47
CA PRO A 313 -39.45 -60.38 11.35
C PRO A 313 -40.57 -60.05 12.35
#